data_AF-A0A372J4G4-F1
#
_entry.id   AF-A0A372J4G4-F1
#
_cell.length_a   1.000
_cell.length_b   1.000
_cell.length_c   1.000
_cell.angle_alpha   90.00
_cell.angle_beta   90.00
_cell.angle_gamma   90.00
#
_symmetry.space_group_name_H-M   'P 1'
#
loop_
_entity.id
_entity.type
_entity.pdbx_description
1 polymer ?
#
loop_
_entity_poly.entity_id
_entity_poly.type
_entity_poly.pdbx_seq_one_letter_code
_entity_poly.pdbx_strand_id
1 'polypeptide(L)'
;MQSYAVGFARPDRWSRGDPRRNDRPWHAVEAHRPSDELDGEVELAVCGAIVQVWGSQRWDRIGAGTSACPECWERTGVVRELSRAG
;
A
#
# COMPACT_ATOMS: atom_id res chain seq x y z
N MET A 1 6.15 -7.25 13.59
CA MET A 1 4.91 -6.53 13.23
C MET A 1 4.93 -6.34 11.72
N GLN A 2 3.86 -6.65 10.99
CA GLN A 2 3.79 -6.25 9.58
C GLN A 2 3.45 -4.77 9.56
N SER A 3 4.41 -3.92 9.22
CA SER A 3 4.23 -2.47 9.27
C SER A 3 3.24 -1.94 8.22
N TYR A 4 2.92 -2.76 7.21
CA TYR A 4 2.06 -2.36 6.10
C TYR A 4 0.99 -3.41 5.77
N ALA A 5 -0.25 -2.94 5.65
CA ALA A 5 -1.36 -3.66 5.02
C ALA A 5 -1.46 -3.31 3.52
N VAL A 6 -2.24 -4.08 2.78
CA VAL A 6 -2.47 -3.88 1.34
C VAL A 6 -3.79 -3.17 1.13
N GLY A 7 -3.77 -2.06 0.41
CA GLY A 7 -4.97 -1.35 -0.03
C GLY A 7 -5.20 -1.46 -1.53
N PHE A 8 -6.46 -1.65 -1.93
CA PHE A 8 -6.89 -1.57 -3.32
C PHE A 8 -7.55 -0.22 -3.61
N ALA A 9 -6.98 0.56 -4.51
CA ALA A 9 -7.60 1.79 -5.00
C ALA A 9 -8.72 1.43 -5.98
N ARG A 10 -9.96 1.78 -5.62
CA ARG A 10 -11.08 1.67 -6.57
C ARG A 10 -10.94 2.78 -7.61
N PRO A 11 -11.12 2.47 -8.91
CA PRO A 11 -11.03 3.48 -9.97
C PRO A 11 -12.02 4.65 -9.83
N ASP A 12 -13.12 4.46 -9.08
CA ASP A 12 -14.37 5.20 -9.32
C ASP A 12 -14.86 6.11 -8.20
N ARG A 13 -13.98 6.79 -7.43
CA ARG A 13 -14.54 7.82 -6.53
C ARG A 13 -13.75 9.09 -6.26
N TRP A 14 -12.42 9.10 -6.38
CA TRP A 14 -11.67 10.34 -6.08
C TRP A 14 -10.34 10.52 -6.84
N SER A 15 -10.13 9.80 -7.93
CA SER A 15 -8.92 10.02 -8.75
C SER A 15 -9.10 11.30 -9.58
N ARG A 16 -8.81 12.48 -8.99
CA ARG A 16 -8.49 13.69 -9.76
C ARG A 16 -7.13 13.47 -10.44
N GLY A 17 -7.03 12.56 -11.42
CA GLY A 17 -5.76 12.22 -12.06
C GLY A 17 -5.83 11.11 -13.12
N ASP A 18 -4.81 11.11 -14.01
CA ASP A 18 -4.64 10.30 -15.22
C ASP A 18 -5.10 8.83 -15.09
N PRO A 19 -6.03 8.35 -15.94
CA PRO A 19 -6.45 6.95 -16.02
C PRO A 19 -5.31 5.93 -16.14
N ARG A 20 -4.13 6.33 -16.63
CA ARG A 20 -2.95 5.45 -16.68
C ARG A 20 -2.40 5.06 -15.31
N ARG A 21 -2.73 5.77 -14.24
CA ARG A 21 -2.39 5.38 -12.85
C ARG A 21 -3.25 4.21 -12.33
N ASN A 22 -4.22 3.75 -13.12
CA ASN A 22 -5.16 2.66 -12.81
C ASN A 22 -4.60 1.25 -13.13
N ASP A 23 -3.41 1.15 -13.73
CA ASP A 23 -2.72 -0.12 -13.95
C ASP A 23 -2.05 -0.67 -12.67
N ARG A 24 -1.96 0.16 -11.62
CA ARG A 24 -1.31 -0.15 -10.35
C ARG A 24 -2.21 0.07 -9.15
N PRO A 25 -3.29 -0.74 -9.01
CA PRO A 25 -4.32 -0.51 -8.01
C PRO A 25 -3.91 -0.88 -6.59
N TRP A 26 -2.73 -1.49 -6.38
CA TRP A 26 -2.30 -1.93 -5.06
C TRP A 26 -1.38 -0.92 -4.38
N HIS A 27 -1.71 -0.55 -3.15
CA HIS A 27 -1.01 0.46 -2.38
C HIS A 27 -0.63 -0.05 -0.99
N ALA A 28 0.42 0.51 -0.42
CA ALA A 28 0.80 0.26 0.97
C ALA A 28 -0.02 1.14 1.90
N VAL A 29 -0.55 0.55 2.96
CA VAL A 29 -1.23 1.25 4.06
C VAL A 29 -0.45 1.01 5.34
N GLU A 30 -0.06 2.07 6.05
CA GLU A 30 0.60 1.93 7.35
C GLU A 30 -0.39 1.38 8.38
N ALA A 31 -0.09 0.19 8.92
CA ALA A 31 -1.01 -0.53 9.79
C ALA A 31 -0.66 -0.27 11.27
N HIS A 32 -1.42 0.62 11.91
CA HIS A 32 -1.30 0.90 13.36
C HIS A 32 -2.03 -0.13 14.24
N ARG A 33 -2.82 -1.00 13.63
CA ARG A 33 -3.52 -2.13 14.24
C ARG A 33 -3.35 -3.38 13.37
N PRO A 34 -3.62 -4.60 13.88
CA PRO A 34 -3.50 -5.83 13.10
C PRO A 34 -4.20 -5.73 11.74
N SER A 35 -3.59 -6.29 10.68
CA SER A 35 -4.12 -6.18 9.32
C SER A 35 -5.52 -6.77 9.18
N ASP A 36 -5.82 -7.84 9.92
CA ASP A 36 -7.15 -8.47 9.93
C ASP A 36 -8.24 -7.56 10.52
N GLU A 37 -7.87 -6.60 11.39
CA GLU A 37 -8.80 -5.56 11.91
C GLU A 37 -8.99 -4.40 10.92
N LEU A 38 -8.17 -4.33 9.87
CA LEU A 38 -8.31 -3.36 8.78
C LEU A 38 -9.00 -3.98 7.56
N ASP A 39 -9.31 -5.27 7.56
CA ASP A 39 -9.91 -5.91 6.38
C ASP A 39 -11.26 -5.30 6.02
N GLY A 40 -11.37 -4.81 4.78
CA GLY A 40 -12.55 -4.12 4.27
C GLY A 40 -12.64 -2.63 4.63
N GLU A 41 -11.83 -2.13 5.55
CA GLU A 41 -11.82 -0.74 6.01
C GLU A 41 -11.26 0.20 4.95
N VAL A 42 -11.67 1.47 5.01
CA VAL A 42 -11.17 2.52 4.10
C VAL A 42 -10.07 3.30 4.81
N GLU A 43 -8.87 3.26 4.24
CA GLU A 43 -7.68 3.86 4.82
C GLU A 43 -6.93 4.74 3.82
N LEU A 44 -6.02 5.56 4.35
CA LEU A 44 -5.11 6.36 3.54
C LEU A 44 -3.82 5.58 3.27
N ALA A 45 -3.49 5.38 2.00
CA ALA A 45 -2.23 4.80 1.59
C ALA A 45 -1.04 5.76 1.78
N VAL A 46 0.18 5.22 1.80
CA VAL A 46 1.44 5.97 1.93
C VAL A 46 1.62 7.04 0.83
N CYS A 47 1.08 6.82 -0.37
CA CYS A 47 1.09 7.80 -1.46
C CYS A 47 -0.09 8.80 -1.40
N GLY A 48 -0.93 8.74 -0.37
CA GLY A 48 -2.13 9.59 -0.23
C GLY A 48 -3.37 9.10 -0.97
N ALA A 49 -3.36 7.90 -1.55
CA ALA A 49 -4.55 7.33 -2.17
C ALA A 49 -5.53 6.82 -1.10
N ILE A 50 -6.83 7.04 -1.31
CA ILE A 50 -7.88 6.42 -0.47
C ILE A 50 -8.14 5.03 -1.01
N VAL A 51 -7.99 4.01 -0.16
CA VAL A 51 -8.01 2.60 -0.56
C VAL A 51 -8.86 1.78 0.39
N GLN A 52 -9.43 0.69 -0.12
CA GLN A 52 -10.02 -0.34 0.73
C GLN A 52 -8.93 -1.35 1.10
N VAL A 53 -8.74 -1.61 2.40
CA VAL A 53 -7.71 -2.54 2.89
C VAL A 53 -8.16 -3.99 2.74
N TRP A 54 -7.21 -4.85 2.38
CA TRP A 54 -7.34 -6.30 2.25
C TRP A 54 -6.38 -6.93 3.25
N GLY A 55 -6.86 -7.13 4.48
CA GLY A 55 -6.08 -7.48 5.66
C GLY A 55 -5.41 -8.85 5.59
N SER A 56 -6.01 -9.75 4.81
CA SER A 56 -5.47 -11.09 4.51
C SER A 56 -4.27 -11.07 3.56
N GLN A 57 -4.04 -9.96 2.86
CA GLN A 57 -2.98 -9.82 1.85
C GLN A 57 -1.72 -9.19 2.45
N ARG A 58 -0.56 -9.69 2.00
CA ARG A 58 0.75 -9.23 2.46
C ARG A 58 1.39 -8.28 1.45
N TRP A 59 1.80 -7.09 1.91
CA TRP A 59 2.38 -6.06 1.05
C TRP A 59 3.70 -6.51 0.41
N ASP A 60 4.53 -7.27 1.13
CA ASP A 60 5.75 -7.90 0.62
C ASP A 60 5.52 -8.81 -0.60
N ARG A 61 4.35 -9.45 -0.68
CA ARG A 61 3.98 -10.33 -1.81
C ARG A 61 3.37 -9.55 -2.97
N ILE A 62 2.55 -8.55 -2.67
CA ILE A 62 1.84 -7.75 -3.67
C ILE A 62 2.78 -6.72 -4.32
N GLY A 63 3.65 -6.11 -3.52
CA GLY A 63 4.59 -5.06 -3.91
C GLY A 63 5.68 -5.50 -4.89
N ALA A 64 5.99 -6.80 -4.92
CA ALA A 64 6.92 -7.38 -5.90
C ALA A 64 6.34 -7.49 -7.33
N GLY A 65 5.04 -7.20 -7.51
CA GLY A 65 4.35 -7.28 -8.80
C GLY A 65 4.26 -5.94 -9.55
N THR A 66 3.97 -5.99 -10.85
CA THR A 66 3.83 -4.81 -11.72
C THR A 66 2.62 -3.94 -11.43
N SER A 67 1.66 -4.44 -10.63
CA SER A 67 0.41 -3.78 -10.26
C SER A 67 0.50 -3.02 -8.93
N ALA A 68 1.68 -2.97 -8.30
CA ALA A 68 1.93 -2.17 -7.11
C ALA A 68 2.28 -0.72 -7.47
N CYS A 69 1.72 0.22 -6.71
CA CYS A 69 2.03 1.64 -6.86
C CYS A 69 3.53 1.88 -6.62
N PRO A 70 4.29 2.45 -7.57
CA PRO A 70 5.74 2.59 -7.48
C PRO A 70 6.13 3.54 -6.36
N GLU A 71 5.33 4.57 -6.08
CA GLU A 71 5.55 5.48 -4.95
C GLU A 71 5.41 4.77 -3.60
N CYS A 72 4.42 3.90 -3.46
CA CYS A 72 4.29 3.06 -2.27
C CYS A 72 5.48 2.10 -2.17
N TRP A 73 5.89 1.48 -3.28
CA TRP A 73 7.04 0.57 -3.30
C TRP A 73 8.37 1.26 -2.96
N GLU A 74 8.65 2.43 -3.52
CA GLU A 74 9.87 3.18 -3.19
C GLU A 74 9.91 3.59 -1.71
N ARG A 75 8.77 3.97 -1.13
CA ARG A 75 8.69 4.39 0.28
C ARG A 75 8.70 3.25 1.29
N THR A 76 8.28 2.04 0.89
CA THR A 76 8.10 0.89 1.80
C THR A 76 9.01 -0.30 1.50
N GLY A 77 9.46 -0.46 0.26
CA GLY A 77 10.41 -1.47 -0.22
C GLY A 77 11.86 -1.15 0.15
N VAL A 78 12.13 0.05 0.66
CA VAL A 78 13.38 0.35 1.37
C VAL A 78 13.29 -0.28 2.77
N VAL A 79 13.42 -1.61 2.84
CA VAL A 79 14.22 -2.21 3.91
C VAL A 79 15.69 -2.01 3.49
N ARG A 80 16.16 -0.76 3.35
CA ARG A 80 17.56 -0.51 3.67
C ARG A 80 17.57 -0.66 5.17
N GLU A 81 18.14 -1.78 5.65
CA GLU A 81 18.78 -1.76 6.95
C GLU A 81 19.54 -0.44 7.03
N LEU A 82 19.05 0.51 7.82
CA LEU A 82 19.85 1.63 8.26
C LEU A 82 21.05 0.96 8.92
N SER A 83 22.14 0.83 8.17
CA SER A 83 23.36 0.23 8.66
C SER A 83 23.62 0.82 10.03
N ARG A 84 23.74 -0.05 11.04
CA ARG A 84 24.23 0.32 12.36
C ARG A 84 25.42 1.23 12.17
N ALA A 85 25.24 2.53 12.39
CA ALA A 85 26.36 3.43 12.62
C ALA A 85 26.88 3.06 14.01
N GLY A 86 27.93 2.25 14.02
CA GLY A 86 28.82 2.10 15.18
C GLY A 86 29.77 3.28 15.29
#